data_AF-A0A970N3W5-F1
#
_entry.id   AF-A0A970N3W5-F1
#
_cell.length_a   1.000
_cell.length_b   1.000
_cell.length_c   1.000
_cell.angle_alpha   90.00
_cell.angle_beta   90.00
_cell.angle_gamma   90.00
#
_symmetry.space_group_name_H-M   'P 1'
#
loop_
_entity.id
_entity.type
_entity.pdbx_description
1 polymer ?
#
loop_
_entity_poly.entity_id
_entity_poly.type
_entity_poly.pdbx_seq_one_letter_code
_entity_poly.pdbx_strand_id
1 'polypeptide(L)'
;LFHNTAWLLLVIYPLFYLQRKFNKSLFLLFVASAAGYLFAGKFIYEVTSLILPSYLHYLQGSYAEPQTIKLFLTKLYYLPVVFYFYLIYKKTDSDFGRYFHCMIFLFTITYWFFLLALSLGIATRVYYYFILFYLFPVYYVLYFNYTNKRQLDFVLILAYVVLPYIFKVTILAKAEFLYKSILWV
;
A
#
# COMPACT_ATOMS: atom_id res chain seq x y z
N LEU A 1 -27.97 -6.65 0.58
CA LEU A 1 -26.95 -7.68 0.94
C LEU A 1 -25.55 -7.27 0.43
N PHE A 2 -25.15 -6.00 0.62
CA PHE A 2 -23.76 -5.59 0.46
C PHE A 2 -23.22 -5.34 1.86
N HIS A 3 -22.07 -5.92 2.20
CA HIS A 3 -21.42 -5.68 3.48
C HIS A 3 -21.06 -4.18 3.57
N ASN A 4 -21.18 -3.55 4.74
CA ASN A 4 -20.94 -2.10 4.89
C ASN A 4 -19.53 -1.65 4.46
N THR A 5 -18.58 -2.58 4.31
CA THR A 5 -17.24 -2.35 3.78
C THR A 5 -17.18 -2.18 2.26
N ALA A 6 -18.19 -2.63 1.52
CA ALA A 6 -18.27 -2.41 0.07
C ALA A 6 -18.42 -0.93 -0.29
N TRP A 7 -19.00 -0.11 0.61
CA TRP A 7 -19.10 1.33 0.43
C TRP A 7 -17.73 2.02 0.35
N LEU A 8 -16.70 1.45 0.99
CA LEU A 8 -15.33 1.96 0.91
C LEU A 8 -14.77 1.88 -0.51
N LEU A 9 -15.20 0.90 -1.32
CA LEU A 9 -14.79 0.77 -2.72
C LEU A 9 -15.42 1.84 -3.62
N LEU A 10 -16.52 2.49 -3.21
CA LEU A 10 -17.10 3.60 -3.96
C LEU A 10 -16.20 4.83 -3.96
N VAL A 11 -15.30 4.98 -2.96
CA VAL A 11 -14.27 6.03 -2.93
C VAL A 11 -13.29 5.89 -4.10
N ILE A 12 -13.16 4.67 -4.67
CA ILE A 12 -12.30 4.40 -5.82
C ILE A 12 -12.96 4.88 -7.12
N TYR A 13 -14.29 4.94 -7.19
CA TYR A 13 -15.03 5.34 -8.39
C TYR A 13 -14.63 6.73 -8.95
N PRO A 14 -14.58 7.83 -8.16
CA PRO A 14 -14.14 9.12 -8.66
C PRO A 14 -12.67 9.13 -9.11
N LEU A 15 -11.83 8.25 -8.57
CA LEU A 15 -10.42 8.14 -8.96
C LEU A 15 -10.25 7.61 -10.40
N PHE A 16 -11.18 6.78 -10.89
CA PHE A 16 -11.20 6.36 -12.30
C PHE A 16 -11.40 7.54 -13.26
N TYR A 17 -12.22 8.52 -12.88
CA TYR A 17 -12.43 9.72 -13.69
C TYR A 17 -11.21 10.65 -13.62
N LEU A 18 -10.61 10.78 -12.43
CA LEU A 18 -9.41 11.60 -12.22
C LEU A 18 -8.22 11.12 -13.05
N GLN A 19 -8.02 9.80 -13.16
CA GLN A 19 -6.97 9.21 -13.99
C GLN A 19 -7.02 9.71 -15.44
N ARG A 20 -8.21 9.91 -16.01
CA ARG A 20 -8.37 10.36 -17.41
C ARG A 20 -7.86 11.78 -17.61
N LYS A 21 -7.98 12.64 -16.60
CA LYS A 21 -7.52 14.03 -16.65
C LYS A 21 -6.04 14.18 -16.30
N PHE A 22 -5.46 13.20 -15.60
CA PHE A 22 -4.06 13.26 -15.19
C PHE A 22 -3.14 12.74 -16.30
N ASN A 23 -2.49 13.67 -17.00
CA ASN A 23 -1.45 13.36 -17.99
C ASN A 23 -0.03 13.72 -17.52
N LYS A 24 0.13 14.07 -16.24
CA LYS A 24 1.44 14.38 -15.64
C LYS A 24 2.20 13.11 -15.27
N SER A 25 3.50 13.24 -15.05
CA SER A 25 4.36 12.13 -14.59
C SER A 25 3.79 11.47 -13.32
N LEU A 26 3.53 10.16 -13.38
CA LEU A 26 3.05 9.39 -12.23
C LEU A 26 4.06 9.41 -11.08
N PHE A 27 5.35 9.55 -11.36
CA PHE A 27 6.37 9.70 -10.34
C PHE A 27 6.18 11.00 -9.53
N LEU A 28 5.85 12.12 -10.19
CA LEU A 28 5.55 13.37 -9.47
C LEU A 28 4.29 13.22 -8.60
N LEU A 29 3.28 12.50 -9.10
CA LEU A 29 2.08 12.20 -8.33
C LEU A 29 2.40 11.32 -7.11
N PHE A 30 3.29 10.34 -7.26
CA PHE A 30 3.77 9.49 -6.17
C PHE A 30 4.48 10.28 -5.08
N VAL A 31 5.35 11.22 -5.45
CA VAL A 31 6.04 12.08 -4.48
C VAL A 31 5.06 13.04 -3.82
N ALA A 32 4.15 13.64 -4.60
CA ALA A 32 3.13 14.55 -4.07
C ALA A 32 2.15 13.85 -3.11
N SER A 33 1.79 12.59 -3.37
CA SER A 33 0.91 11.84 -2.48
C SER A 33 1.56 11.57 -1.13
N ALA A 34 2.88 11.38 -1.05
CA ALA A 34 3.61 11.29 0.22
C ALA A 34 3.37 12.51 1.11
N ALA A 35 3.56 13.71 0.57
CA ALA A 35 3.28 14.96 1.27
C ALA A 35 1.80 15.04 1.67
N GLY A 36 0.89 14.70 0.76
CA GLY A 36 -0.55 14.66 1.01
C GLY A 36 -0.91 13.82 2.24
N TYR A 37 -0.38 12.60 2.36
CA TYR A 37 -0.68 11.73 3.51
C TYR A 37 -0.03 12.19 4.83
N LEU A 38 1.14 12.83 4.77
CA LEU A 38 1.76 13.42 5.97
C LEU A 38 0.89 14.54 6.56
N PHE A 39 0.32 15.40 5.72
CA PHE A 39 -0.56 16.49 6.18
C PHE A 39 -1.97 15.99 6.51
N ALA A 40 -2.48 15.00 5.76
CA ALA A 40 -3.83 14.48 5.96
C ALA A 40 -4.06 13.92 7.37
N GLY A 41 -3.06 13.26 7.98
CA GLY A 41 -3.18 12.76 9.36
C GLY A 41 -3.48 13.88 10.37
N LYS A 42 -2.72 14.98 10.30
CA LYS A 42 -2.93 16.18 11.14
C LYS A 42 -4.28 16.83 10.85
N PHE A 43 -4.59 17.01 9.58
CA PHE A 43 -5.85 17.63 9.15
C PHE A 43 -7.07 16.85 9.64
N ILE A 44 -7.08 15.51 9.52
CA ILE A 44 -8.18 14.66 10.00
C ILE A 44 -8.34 14.80 11.51
N TYR A 45 -7.25 14.84 12.26
CA TYR A 45 -7.28 15.02 13.70
C TYR A 45 -7.89 16.38 14.07
N GLU A 46 -7.41 17.48 13.49
CA GLU A 46 -7.90 18.84 13.75
C GLU A 46 -9.38 18.98 13.40
N VAL A 47 -9.79 18.52 12.21
CA VAL A 47 -11.19 18.56 11.77
C VAL A 47 -12.09 17.75 12.69
N THR A 48 -11.65 16.55 13.09
CA THR A 48 -12.44 15.72 14.01
C THR A 48 -12.55 16.39 15.38
N SER A 49 -11.49 17.04 15.85
CA SER A 49 -11.52 17.76 17.13
C SER A 49 -12.47 18.95 17.14
N LEU A 50 -12.63 19.64 16.01
CA LEU A 50 -13.51 20.80 15.88
C LEU A 50 -14.97 20.42 15.61
N ILE A 51 -15.21 19.44 14.73
CA ILE A 51 -16.57 19.14 14.22
C ILE A 51 -17.21 17.95 14.95
N LEU A 52 -16.41 16.96 15.33
CA LEU A 52 -16.88 15.67 15.87
C LEU A 52 -16.08 15.26 17.11
N PRO A 53 -16.05 16.08 18.18
CA PRO A 53 -15.21 15.84 19.36
C PRO A 53 -15.55 14.51 20.05
N SER A 54 -16.80 14.04 19.94
CA SER A 54 -17.22 12.74 20.44
C SER A 54 -16.54 11.56 19.75
N TYR A 55 -15.99 11.72 18.54
CA TYR A 55 -15.31 10.65 17.79
C TYR A 55 -13.79 10.65 17.99
N LEU A 56 -13.25 11.61 18.73
CA LEU A 56 -11.81 11.79 18.96
C LEU A 56 -11.21 10.57 19.69
N HIS A 57 -11.98 9.96 20.59
CA HIS A 57 -11.58 8.71 21.26
C HIS A 57 -11.49 7.50 20.33
N TYR A 58 -12.12 7.50 19.14
CA TYR A 58 -11.91 6.45 18.13
C TYR A 58 -10.62 6.67 17.33
N LEU A 59 -10.14 7.91 17.26
CA LEU A 59 -8.84 8.23 16.65
C LEU A 59 -7.67 7.93 17.60
N GLN A 60 -7.87 8.18 18.90
CA GLN A 60 -6.85 8.05 19.96
C GLN A 60 -6.94 6.74 20.77
N GLY A 61 -8.06 6.03 20.73
CA GLY A 61 -8.34 4.93 21.65
C GLY A 61 -7.38 3.75 21.48
N SER A 62 -7.13 3.02 22.56
CA SER A 62 -6.13 1.95 22.73
C SER A 62 -6.16 0.79 21.70
N TYR A 63 -7.11 0.75 20.77
CA TYR A 63 -7.07 -0.08 19.56
C TYR A 63 -6.17 0.49 18.45
N ALA A 64 -5.73 1.73 18.61
CA ALA A 64 -4.74 2.42 17.83
C ALA A 64 -3.39 2.30 18.53
N GLU A 65 -2.87 1.08 18.69
CA GLU A 65 -1.44 0.95 18.94
C GLU A 65 -0.71 1.63 17.77
N PRO A 66 0.09 2.68 18.00
CA PRO A 66 0.87 3.30 16.95
C PRO A 66 1.71 2.21 16.32
N GLN A 67 1.55 2.01 15.02
CA GLN A 67 2.33 1.02 14.28
C GLN A 67 3.81 1.27 14.54
N THR A 68 4.50 0.26 15.08
CA THR A 68 5.92 0.37 15.44
C THR A 68 6.75 0.79 14.24
N ILE A 69 7.84 1.53 14.44
CA ILE A 69 8.83 1.91 13.40
C ILE A 69 9.27 0.70 12.55
N LYS A 70 9.24 -0.51 13.13
CA LYS A 70 9.48 -1.77 12.42
C LYS A 70 8.52 -2.00 11.24
N LEU A 71 7.22 -1.74 11.41
CA LEU A 71 6.22 -1.87 10.34
C LEU A 71 6.47 -0.86 9.22
N PHE A 72 6.84 0.38 9.58
CA PHE A 72 7.26 1.40 8.62
C PHE A 72 8.45 0.97 7.76
N LEU A 73 9.51 0.45 8.39
CA LEU A 73 10.71 -0.04 7.68
C LEU A 73 10.38 -1.16 6.69
N THR A 74 9.49 -2.09 7.05
CA THR A 74 9.09 -3.17 6.13
C THR A 74 8.34 -2.68 4.89
N LYS A 75 7.71 -1.50 4.94
CA LYS A 75 7.06 -0.89 3.77
C LYS A 75 8.05 -0.16 2.88
N LEU A 76 8.98 0.58 3.49
CA LEU A 76 10.07 1.25 2.79
C LEU A 76 11.00 0.28 2.06
N TYR A 77 11.13 -0.95 2.55
CA TYR A 77 11.89 -1.99 1.87
C TYR A 77 11.50 -2.15 0.39
N TYR A 78 10.23 -1.97 0.01
CA TYR A 78 9.82 -2.14 -1.38
C TYR A 78 10.12 -0.93 -2.28
N LEU A 79 10.59 0.21 -1.74
CA LEU A 79 10.85 1.43 -2.51
C LEU A 79 11.80 1.26 -3.69
N PRO A 80 12.92 0.51 -3.60
CA PRO A 80 13.82 0.34 -4.73
C PRO A 80 13.12 -0.25 -5.96
N VAL A 81 12.25 -1.24 -5.76
CA VAL A 81 11.45 -1.84 -6.84
C VAL A 81 10.43 -0.85 -7.39
N VAL A 82 9.82 -0.02 -6.53
CA VAL A 82 8.89 1.03 -6.94
C VAL A 82 9.58 2.13 -7.74
N PHE A 83 10.79 2.55 -7.36
CA PHE A 83 11.56 3.51 -8.15
C PHE A 83 12.00 2.93 -9.48
N TYR A 84 12.48 1.68 -9.48
CA TYR A 84 12.81 0.98 -10.71
C TYR A 84 11.60 0.90 -11.64
N PHE A 85 10.41 0.55 -11.10
CA PHE A 85 9.14 0.58 -11.82
C PHE A 85 8.91 1.93 -12.51
N TYR A 86 9.04 3.06 -11.81
CA TYR A 86 8.82 4.38 -12.41
C TYR A 86 9.83 4.74 -13.51
N LEU A 87 11.06 4.20 -13.46
CA LEU A 87 12.07 4.40 -14.50
C LEU A 87 11.73 3.67 -15.80
N ILE A 88 11.17 2.47 -15.71
CA ILE A 88 10.87 1.64 -16.88
C ILE A 88 9.43 1.81 -17.39
N TYR A 89 8.52 2.30 -16.56
CA TYR A 89 7.08 2.31 -16.86
C TYR A 89 6.73 3.25 -18.02
N LYS A 90 6.12 2.67 -19.06
CA LYS A 90 5.60 3.40 -20.20
C LYS A 90 4.09 3.19 -20.30
N LYS A 91 3.32 4.28 -20.16
CA LYS A 91 1.85 4.25 -20.29
C LYS A 91 1.38 3.86 -21.70
N THR A 92 2.25 3.96 -22.70
CA THR A 92 1.96 3.66 -24.11
C THR A 92 2.23 2.20 -24.49
N ASP A 93 2.68 1.34 -23.56
CA ASP A 93 2.85 -0.09 -23.86
C ASP A 93 1.52 -0.72 -24.24
N SER A 94 1.46 -1.34 -25.41
CA SER A 94 0.27 -2.02 -25.95
C SER A 94 -0.11 -3.28 -25.19
N ASP A 95 0.84 -3.86 -24.47
CA ASP A 95 0.65 -5.15 -23.77
C ASP A 95 -0.31 -5.03 -22.59
N PHE A 96 -0.51 -3.81 -22.07
CA PHE A 96 -1.35 -3.56 -20.90
C PHE A 96 -2.62 -2.80 -21.25
N GLY A 97 -3.76 -3.37 -20.85
CA GLY A 97 -5.06 -2.72 -21.02
C GLY A 97 -5.24 -1.50 -20.10
N ARG A 98 -6.24 -0.67 -20.42
CA ARG A 98 -6.63 0.52 -19.65
C ARG A 98 -6.83 0.26 -18.15
N TYR A 99 -7.39 -0.91 -17.81
CA TYR A 99 -7.62 -1.31 -16.42
C TYR A 99 -6.30 -1.39 -15.65
N PHE A 100 -5.26 -1.98 -16.23
CA PHE A 100 -3.94 -2.11 -15.60
C PHE A 100 -3.34 -0.74 -15.27
N HIS A 101 -3.37 0.19 -16.21
CA HIS A 101 -2.91 1.56 -15.98
C HIS A 101 -3.73 2.28 -14.90
N CYS A 102 -5.01 1.92 -14.72
CA CYS A 102 -5.81 2.44 -13.62
C CYS A 102 -5.33 1.90 -12.27
N MET A 103 -5.06 0.60 -12.19
CA MET A 103 -4.52 0.00 -10.98
C MET A 103 -3.16 0.60 -10.59
N ILE A 104 -2.32 0.91 -11.57
CA ILE A 104 -1.04 1.62 -11.38
C ILE A 104 -1.28 3.06 -10.86
N PHE A 105 -2.30 3.75 -11.37
CA PHE A 105 -2.67 5.08 -10.90
C PHE A 105 -3.18 5.05 -9.46
N LEU A 106 -4.04 4.09 -9.14
CA LEU A 106 -4.51 3.86 -7.78
C LEU A 106 -3.34 3.57 -6.85
N PHE A 107 -2.46 2.64 -7.23
CA PHE A 107 -1.21 2.37 -6.52
C PHE A 107 -0.39 3.65 -6.25
N THR A 108 -0.20 4.48 -7.28
CA THR A 108 0.60 5.72 -7.20
C THR A 108 0.05 6.67 -6.14
N ILE A 109 -1.28 6.77 -6.02
CA ILE A 109 -1.91 7.60 -5.01
C ILE A 109 -1.86 6.90 -3.67
N THR A 110 -2.22 5.63 -3.58
CA THR A 110 -2.46 4.94 -2.31
C THR A 110 -1.21 4.33 -1.68
N TYR A 111 -0.04 4.37 -2.33
CA TYR A 111 1.18 3.78 -1.79
C TYR A 111 1.51 4.35 -0.40
N TRP A 112 1.54 5.66 -0.26
CA TRP A 112 1.91 6.33 0.99
C TRP A 112 0.81 6.33 2.07
N PHE A 113 -0.30 5.63 1.84
CA PHE A 113 -1.42 5.58 2.79
C PHE A 113 -1.00 5.03 4.17
N PHE A 114 0.05 4.19 4.23
CA PHE A 114 0.60 3.72 5.51
C PHE A 114 1.13 4.86 6.41
N LEU A 115 1.50 6.02 5.86
CA LEU A 115 1.87 7.21 6.66
C LEU A 115 0.69 7.70 7.49
N LEU A 116 -0.52 7.62 6.95
CA LEU A 116 -1.75 7.95 7.67
C LEU A 116 -2.02 6.92 8.77
N ALA A 117 -1.72 5.64 8.50
CA ALA A 117 -1.83 4.56 9.47
C ALA A 117 -0.83 4.65 10.64
N LEU A 118 0.25 5.42 10.52
CA LEU A 118 1.13 5.75 11.66
C LEU A 118 0.49 6.72 12.64
N SER A 119 -0.34 7.63 12.14
CA SER A 119 -0.97 8.69 12.97
C SER A 119 -2.35 8.28 13.46
N LEU A 120 -3.07 7.44 12.71
CA LEU A 120 -4.45 7.05 12.99
C LEU A 120 -4.58 5.52 12.89
N GLY A 121 -4.74 4.84 14.03
CA GLY A 121 -4.82 3.37 14.06
C GLY A 121 -5.94 2.81 13.19
N ILE A 122 -7.07 3.51 13.07
CA ILE A 122 -8.20 3.10 12.21
C ILE A 122 -7.83 3.00 10.73
N ALA A 123 -6.86 3.81 10.28
CA ALA A 123 -6.40 3.81 8.90
C ALA A 123 -5.61 2.55 8.54
N THR A 124 -5.11 1.78 9.52
CA THR A 124 -4.48 0.48 9.25
C THR A 124 -5.45 -0.48 8.55
N ARG A 125 -6.73 -0.50 8.94
CA ARG A 125 -7.76 -1.36 8.32
C ARG A 125 -8.04 -0.95 6.89
N VAL A 126 -8.12 0.35 6.65
CA VAL A 126 -8.34 0.92 5.32
C VAL A 126 -7.14 0.64 4.41
N TYR A 127 -5.92 0.76 4.94
CA TYR A 127 -4.67 0.47 4.25
C TYR A 127 -4.62 -0.96 3.67
N TYR A 128 -5.11 -1.97 4.42
CA TYR A 128 -5.09 -3.36 3.95
C TYR A 128 -5.91 -3.58 2.68
N TYR A 129 -6.96 -2.79 2.41
CA TYR A 129 -7.68 -2.88 1.15
C TYR A 129 -6.87 -2.33 -0.04
N PHE A 130 -5.99 -1.36 0.21
CA PHE A 130 -5.15 -0.74 -0.82
C PHE A 130 -3.86 -1.49 -1.12
N ILE A 131 -3.43 -2.41 -0.25
CA ILE A 131 -2.18 -3.17 -0.45
C ILE A 131 -2.21 -4.03 -1.71
N LEU A 132 -3.40 -4.44 -2.17
CA LEU A 132 -3.58 -5.19 -3.41
C LEU A 132 -2.97 -4.45 -4.61
N PHE A 133 -3.06 -3.12 -4.64
CA PHE A 133 -2.54 -2.32 -5.74
C PHE A 133 -1.02 -2.38 -5.88
N TYR A 134 -0.30 -2.82 -4.83
CA TYR A 134 1.16 -2.95 -4.85
C TYR A 134 1.63 -4.09 -5.76
N LEU A 135 0.75 -5.05 -6.06
CA LEU A 135 1.09 -6.18 -6.93
C LEU A 135 1.32 -5.73 -8.38
N PHE A 136 0.59 -4.72 -8.86
CA PHE A 136 0.64 -4.25 -10.25
C PHE A 136 2.01 -3.71 -10.69
N PRO A 137 2.66 -2.77 -9.97
CA PRO A 137 4.00 -2.30 -10.35
C PRO A 137 5.05 -3.41 -10.26
N VAL A 138 4.96 -4.30 -9.27
CA VAL A 138 5.87 -5.45 -9.14
C VAL A 138 5.72 -6.39 -10.33
N TYR A 139 4.47 -6.71 -10.71
CA TYR A 139 4.18 -7.52 -11.88
C TYR A 139 4.69 -6.88 -13.16
N TYR A 140 4.49 -5.56 -13.35
CA TYR A 140 5.02 -4.84 -14.51
C TYR A 140 6.54 -4.98 -14.61
N VAL A 141 7.25 -4.80 -13.49
CA VAL A 141 8.71 -4.93 -13.41
C VAL A 141 9.18 -6.33 -13.79
N LEU A 142 8.50 -7.36 -13.28
CA LEU A 142 8.83 -8.76 -13.59
C LEU A 142 8.55 -9.08 -15.06
N TYR A 143 7.39 -8.68 -15.58
CA TYR A 143 7.02 -8.87 -16.98
C TYR A 143 8.02 -8.19 -17.91
N PHE A 144 8.38 -6.93 -17.63
CA PHE A 144 9.36 -6.18 -18.42
C PHE A 144 10.72 -6.87 -18.46
N ASN A 145 11.24 -7.37 -17.33
CA ASN A 145 12.53 -8.06 -17.33
C ASN A 145 12.47 -9.42 -18.04
N TYR A 146 11.34 -10.11 -17.94
CA TYR A 146 11.10 -11.35 -18.66
C TYR A 146 11.07 -11.15 -20.18
N THR A 147 10.29 -10.17 -20.67
CA THR A 147 10.17 -9.89 -22.11
C THR A 147 11.46 -9.35 -22.72
N ASN A 148 12.23 -8.56 -21.96
CA ASN A 148 13.55 -8.06 -22.39
C ASN A 148 14.69 -9.07 -22.21
N LYS A 149 14.40 -10.34 -21.90
CA LYS A 149 15.37 -11.43 -21.70
C LYS A 149 16.42 -11.15 -20.60
N ARG A 150 16.11 -10.28 -19.65
CA ARG A 150 16.97 -9.96 -18.49
C ARG A 150 16.70 -10.94 -17.35
N GLN A 151 17.06 -12.20 -17.57
CA GLN A 151 16.72 -13.29 -16.64
C GLN A 151 17.35 -13.11 -15.25
N LEU A 152 18.58 -12.59 -15.18
CA LEU A 152 19.23 -12.32 -13.89
C LEU A 152 18.47 -11.26 -13.10
N ASP A 153 18.11 -10.13 -13.73
CA ASP A 153 17.34 -9.06 -13.10
C ASP A 153 15.96 -9.58 -12.62
N PHE A 154 15.30 -10.41 -13.44
CA PHE A 154 14.04 -11.06 -13.07
C PHE A 154 14.18 -11.90 -11.79
N VAL A 155 15.19 -12.78 -11.74
CA VAL A 155 15.42 -13.67 -10.58
C VAL A 155 15.78 -12.86 -9.33
N LEU A 156 16.63 -11.83 -9.47
CA LEU A 156 17.03 -10.97 -8.36
C LEU A 156 15.83 -10.20 -7.78
N ILE A 157 14.98 -9.63 -8.63
CA ILE A 157 13.79 -8.89 -8.18
C ILE A 157 12.78 -9.84 -7.54
N LEU A 158 12.56 -11.01 -8.12
CA LEU A 158 11.66 -12.02 -7.56
C LEU A 158 12.14 -12.51 -6.19
N ALA A 159 13.43 -12.83 -6.06
CA ALA A 159 14.04 -13.17 -4.79
C ALA A 159 13.89 -12.02 -3.78
N TYR A 160 14.19 -10.79 -4.18
CA TYR A 160 14.07 -9.61 -3.33
C TYR A 160 12.67 -9.42 -2.76
N VAL A 161 11.62 -9.62 -3.56
CA VAL A 161 10.22 -9.49 -3.13
C VAL A 161 9.78 -10.64 -2.22
N VAL A 162 10.26 -11.85 -2.46
CA VAL A 162 9.85 -13.05 -1.71
C VAL A 162 10.62 -13.22 -0.40
N LEU A 163 11.86 -12.74 -0.32
CA LEU A 163 12.73 -12.88 0.86
C LEU A 163 12.06 -12.40 2.16
N PRO A 164 11.44 -11.21 2.26
CA PRO A 164 10.76 -10.78 3.48
C PRO A 164 9.67 -11.74 3.95
N TYR A 165 8.94 -12.36 3.02
CA TYR A 165 7.92 -13.36 3.34
C TYR A 165 8.56 -14.63 3.89
N ILE A 166 9.62 -15.14 3.23
CA ILE A 166 10.37 -16.31 3.72
C ILE A 166 10.90 -16.03 5.13
N PHE A 167 11.57 -14.90 5.35
CA PHE A 167 12.09 -14.50 6.66
C PHE A 167 10.99 -14.41 7.73
N LYS A 168 9.82 -13.88 7.36
CA LYS A 168 8.66 -13.81 8.27
C LYS A 168 8.16 -15.20 8.65
N VAL A 169 8.08 -16.12 7.69
CA VAL A 169 7.54 -17.47 7.92
C VAL A 169 8.56 -18.40 8.59
N THR A 170 9.86 -18.26 8.34
CA THR A 170 10.88 -19.18 8.87
C THR A 170 11.49 -18.72 10.18
N ILE A 171 11.90 -17.46 10.30
CA ILE A 171 12.64 -16.97 11.47
C ILE A 171 11.70 -16.40 12.53
N LEU A 172 10.63 -15.71 12.11
CA LEU A 172 9.66 -15.09 13.00
C LEU A 172 8.46 -15.99 13.36
N ALA A 173 8.47 -17.26 12.95
CA ALA A 173 7.41 -18.24 13.20
C ALA A 173 7.14 -18.57 14.70
N LYS A 174 7.87 -17.98 15.64
CA LYS A 174 7.84 -18.37 17.06
C LYS A 174 6.60 -17.95 17.86
N ALA A 175 5.67 -17.17 17.31
CA ALA A 175 4.55 -16.63 18.11
C ALA A 175 3.21 -17.37 17.93
N GLU A 176 2.92 -17.97 16.77
CA GLU A 176 1.59 -18.56 16.50
C GLU A 176 1.48 -20.05 16.90
N PHE A 177 2.59 -20.77 17.04
CA PHE A 177 2.60 -22.19 17.42
C PHE A 177 2.89 -22.45 18.91
N LEU A 178 3.12 -21.41 19.72
CA LEU A 178 3.07 -21.50 21.18
C LEU A 178 1.60 -21.44 21.67
N TYR A 179 0.71 -22.22 21.06
CA TYR A 179 -0.54 -22.55 21.72
C TYR A 179 -0.18 -23.48 22.88
N LYS A 180 -0.18 -22.96 24.11
CA LYS A 180 -0.39 -23.79 25.29
C LYS A 180 -1.79 -24.37 25.16
N SER A 181 -1.90 -25.49 24.45
CA SER A 181 -3.17 -26.19 24.35
C SER A 181 -3.53 -26.68 25.75
N ILE A 182 -4.74 -26.37 26.20
CA ILE A 182 -5.32 -26.87 27.46
C ILE A 182 -5.37 -28.42 27.48
N LEU A 183 -5.23 -29.07 26.32
CA LEU A 183 -5.25 -30.53 26.16
C LEU A 183 -3.90 -31.22 26.41
N TRP A 184 -2.80 -30.47 26.55
CA TRP A 184 -1.46 -31.02 26.78
C TRP A 184 -0.79 -30.30 27.97
N VAL A 185 -1.51 -30.22 29.09
CA VAL A 185 -0.95 -29.89 30.42
C VAL A 185 -0.48 -31.18 31.08
#